data_AF-A0A1G3RCZ2-F1
#
_entry.id   AF-A0A1G3RCZ2-F1
#
_cell.length_a   1.000
_cell.length_b   1.000
_cell.length_c   1.000
_cell.angle_alpha   90.00
_cell.angle_beta   90.00
_cell.angle_gamma   90.00
#
_symmetry.space_group_name_H-M   'P 1'
#
loop_
_entity.id
_entity.type
_entity.pdbx_description
1 polymer ?
#
loop_
_entity_poly.entity_id
_entity_poly.type
_entity_poly.pdbx_seq_one_letter_code
_entity_poly.pdbx_strand_id
1 'polypeptide(L)'
;MTRTHFAAALAVALGFSIVSCARQSPAPAPSDRQASAGVAVEGVPASLDARRGQSGPVTEARLSVELRTISVGGRLQPRNRVAHEVIADGYILSVDVREGQRVSRGQKLFAIDKDELTGRYRPVVVSSRIDGTVSAVGVREKDEVKAGQSAVTVVGAGGYTLEATVSDKDAFKLAVGQAVEGRTTDGRKVTGRLSYRSLEPDYQTGLFSLVLDFPEGREAHVGEYLLLELPVDRTEGVFVPHELVIRRYGSYYLWLVNVENLLEAREVSPGPVFGERVLIARGLAPGERYLTEPTGREREGQSHGGR
;
A
#
# COMPACT_ATOMS: atom_id res chain seq x y z
N MET A 1 8.25 -19.79 54.40
CA MET A 1 7.17 -20.60 53.80
C MET A 1 7.45 -20.71 52.32
N THR A 2 7.83 -21.90 51.92
CA THR A 2 8.25 -22.36 50.58
C THR A 2 7.05 -22.51 49.65
N ARG A 3 7.15 -22.04 48.40
CA ARG A 3 6.37 -22.62 47.30
C ARG A 3 7.07 -22.45 45.96
N THR A 4 7.40 -23.61 45.42
CA THR A 4 8.16 -23.95 44.23
C THR A 4 7.26 -23.85 42.98
N HIS A 5 7.74 -23.22 41.91
CA HIS A 5 7.11 -23.31 40.58
C HIS A 5 7.81 -24.40 39.75
N PHE A 6 7.02 -25.37 39.30
CA PHE A 6 7.42 -26.45 38.39
C PHE A 6 7.42 -25.92 36.95
N ALA A 7 8.55 -26.09 36.24
CA ALA A 7 8.66 -25.94 34.80
C ALA A 7 8.72 -27.33 34.15
N ALA A 8 7.85 -27.58 33.17
CA ALA A 8 7.87 -28.80 32.36
C ALA A 8 8.18 -28.43 30.91
N ALA A 9 9.39 -28.78 30.46
CA ALA A 9 9.82 -28.70 29.07
C ALA A 9 9.70 -30.10 28.45
N LEU A 10 8.93 -30.22 27.36
CA LEU A 10 8.79 -31.45 26.60
C LEU A 10 9.58 -31.33 25.29
N ALA A 11 10.65 -32.11 25.18
CA ALA A 11 11.44 -32.30 23.99
C ALA A 11 10.82 -33.43 23.14
N VAL A 12 10.68 -33.22 21.82
CA VAL A 12 10.45 -34.30 20.87
C VAL A 12 11.47 -34.17 19.75
N ALA A 13 12.41 -35.10 19.75
CA ALA A 13 13.33 -35.38 18.66
C ALA A 13 12.74 -36.50 17.79
N LEU A 14 12.72 -36.31 16.47
CA LEU A 14 12.56 -37.39 15.51
C LEU A 14 13.50 -37.11 14.34
N GLY A 15 14.60 -37.84 14.32
CA GLY A 15 15.44 -38.00 13.15
C GLY A 15 14.84 -39.05 12.21
N PHE A 16 15.01 -38.86 10.91
CA PHE A 16 15.06 -39.97 9.96
C PHE A 16 16.11 -39.68 8.91
N SER A 17 16.84 -40.73 8.59
CA SER A 17 18.11 -40.73 7.90
C SER A 17 17.96 -41.56 6.62
N ILE A 18 18.78 -41.20 5.63
CA ILE A 18 19.32 -41.97 4.48
C ILE A 18 18.38 -42.50 3.38
N VAL A 19 18.85 -42.32 2.13
CA VAL A 19 18.98 -43.28 0.99
C VAL A 19 19.03 -42.41 -0.30
N SER A 20 20.20 -42.08 -0.86
CA SER A 20 21.06 -42.86 -1.77
C SER A 20 20.34 -43.42 -3.02
N CYS A 21 20.58 -42.85 -4.21
CA CYS A 21 21.33 -43.51 -5.28
C CYS A 21 21.34 -42.68 -6.57
N ALA A 22 22.53 -42.58 -7.17
CA ALA A 22 22.80 -41.98 -8.46
C ALA A 22 22.17 -42.75 -9.64
N ARG A 23 21.92 -42.07 -10.75
CA ARG A 23 22.13 -42.62 -12.10
C ARG A 23 22.29 -41.50 -13.12
N GLN A 24 23.31 -41.69 -13.94
CA GLN A 24 23.91 -40.76 -14.88
C GLN A 24 23.89 -41.42 -16.27
N SER A 25 23.95 -40.57 -17.31
CA SER A 25 24.31 -40.87 -18.72
C SER A 25 23.17 -41.22 -19.70
N PRO A 26 23.36 -41.03 -21.03
CA PRO A 26 24.24 -40.10 -21.76
C PRO A 26 23.54 -39.37 -22.94
N ALA A 27 24.28 -38.44 -23.57
CA ALA A 27 23.95 -37.79 -24.84
C ALA A 27 24.12 -38.72 -26.07
N PRO A 28 23.55 -38.34 -27.23
CA PRO A 28 24.22 -38.56 -28.50
C PRO A 28 24.37 -37.26 -29.34
N ALA A 29 25.49 -37.19 -30.05
CA ALA A 29 25.75 -36.28 -31.18
C ALA A 29 25.99 -37.14 -32.45
N PRO A 30 26.37 -36.56 -33.60
CA PRO A 30 25.55 -35.75 -34.52
C PRO A 30 25.48 -36.41 -35.91
N SER A 31 24.58 -35.94 -36.80
CA SER A 31 24.63 -36.33 -38.23
C SER A 31 24.36 -35.16 -39.17
N ASP A 32 25.32 -35.04 -40.09
CA ASP A 32 25.24 -34.63 -41.48
C ASP A 32 25.13 -33.15 -41.90
N ARG A 33 26.31 -32.74 -42.39
CA ARG A 33 26.60 -31.80 -43.45
C ARG A 33 25.65 -31.93 -44.64
N GLN A 34 25.18 -30.79 -45.13
CA GLN A 34 25.15 -30.50 -46.57
C GLN A 34 25.45 -29.01 -46.80
N ALA A 35 26.20 -28.77 -47.87
CA ALA A 35 26.90 -27.54 -48.20
C ALA A 35 26.15 -26.66 -49.20
N SER A 36 26.70 -25.46 -49.40
CA SER A 36 26.44 -24.44 -50.44
C SER A 36 25.22 -23.54 -50.18
N ALA A 37 25.25 -22.24 -50.41
CA ALA A 37 26.15 -21.42 -51.22
C ALA A 37 26.33 -20.03 -50.59
N GLY A 38 27.46 -19.39 -50.89
CA GLY A 38 27.82 -18.08 -50.38
C GLY A 38 27.00 -16.94 -50.98
N VAL A 39 26.75 -15.93 -50.13
CA VAL A 39 26.60 -14.55 -50.55
C VAL A 39 27.51 -13.75 -49.62
N ALA A 40 28.57 -13.19 -50.22
CA ALA A 40 29.42 -12.20 -49.57
C ALA A 40 28.58 -10.94 -49.36
N VAL A 41 28.37 -10.55 -48.10
CA VAL A 41 27.99 -9.19 -47.77
C VAL A 41 29.17 -8.58 -47.02
N GLU A 42 29.65 -7.51 -47.63
CA GLU A 42 30.80 -6.70 -47.24
C GLU A 42 30.80 -6.38 -45.76
N GLY A 43 32.02 -6.37 -45.20
CA GLY A 43 32.27 -5.95 -43.84
C GLY A 43 31.67 -4.57 -43.59
N VAL A 44 30.74 -4.52 -42.64
CA VAL A 44 30.42 -3.27 -41.96
C VAL A 44 31.69 -2.88 -41.21
N PRO A 45 32.33 -1.73 -41.52
CA PRO A 45 33.41 -1.27 -40.69
C PRO A 45 32.82 -1.00 -39.31
N ALA A 46 33.40 -1.64 -38.30
CA ALA A 46 33.31 -1.19 -36.93
C ALA A 46 33.82 0.25 -36.90
N SER A 47 32.92 1.22 -37.04
CA SER A 47 33.18 2.63 -36.78
C SER A 47 33.24 2.83 -35.27
N LEU A 48 34.25 2.21 -34.66
CA LEU A 48 34.80 2.56 -33.36
C LEU A 48 35.67 3.81 -33.52
N ASP A 49 35.11 4.93 -34.02
CA ASP A 49 35.74 6.25 -33.96
C ASP A 49 34.78 7.31 -34.49
N ALA A 50 33.98 7.93 -33.59
CA ALA A 50 33.39 9.28 -33.71
C ALA A 50 32.34 9.64 -32.63
N ARG A 51 32.30 8.97 -31.46
CA ARG A 51 31.65 9.54 -30.26
C ARG A 51 32.68 10.00 -29.22
N ARG A 52 33.78 10.62 -29.68
CA ARG A 52 34.69 11.35 -28.79
C ARG A 52 34.04 12.67 -28.41
N GLY A 53 33.67 12.80 -27.14
CA GLY A 53 33.37 14.09 -26.51
C GLY A 53 31.91 14.51 -26.43
N GLN A 54 30.96 13.70 -26.91
CA GLN A 54 29.54 13.98 -26.67
C GLN A 54 29.17 13.61 -25.23
N SER A 55 29.33 14.57 -24.32
CA SER A 55 28.68 14.55 -23.03
C SER A 55 27.17 14.42 -23.25
N GLY A 56 26.49 13.58 -22.44
CA GLY A 56 25.07 13.27 -22.58
C GLY A 56 24.11 14.47 -22.57
N PRO A 57 22.80 14.25 -22.75
CA PRO A 57 21.79 15.31 -22.67
C PRO A 57 21.91 16.15 -21.39
N VAL A 58 21.47 17.41 -21.48
CA VAL A 58 21.56 18.40 -20.40
C VAL A 58 20.19 18.96 -20.10
N THR A 59 19.91 19.18 -18.82
CA THR A 59 18.68 19.79 -18.33
C THR A 59 19.01 20.98 -17.44
N GLU A 60 18.09 21.94 -17.40
CA GLU A 60 18.15 23.09 -16.51
C GLU A 60 17.55 22.71 -15.14
N ALA A 61 18.28 23.02 -14.08
CA ALA A 61 17.83 22.93 -12.70
C ALA A 61 16.63 23.86 -12.51
N ARG A 62 15.49 23.29 -12.11
CA ARG A 62 14.27 24.06 -11.85
C ARG A 62 13.82 23.82 -10.43
N LEU A 63 13.24 24.85 -9.82
CA LEU A 63 12.50 24.68 -8.58
C LEU A 63 11.30 23.80 -8.88
N SER A 64 11.18 22.71 -8.13
CA SER A 64 10.01 21.85 -8.14
C SER A 64 9.59 21.56 -6.71
N VAL A 65 8.34 21.13 -6.57
CA VAL A 65 7.78 20.69 -5.30
C VAL A 65 7.66 19.18 -5.37
N GLU A 66 8.29 18.49 -4.43
CA GLU A 66 8.14 17.05 -4.27
C GLU A 66 7.42 16.74 -2.94
N LEU A 67 6.57 15.72 -2.96
CA LEU A 67 5.87 15.24 -1.79
C LEU A 67 6.54 13.95 -1.30
N ARG A 68 6.95 13.93 -0.04
CA ARG A 68 7.33 12.67 0.61
C ARG A 68 6.05 11.97 1.01
N THR A 69 5.85 10.75 0.52
CA THR A 69 4.74 9.89 0.91
C THR A 69 5.20 8.78 1.84
N ILE A 70 4.31 8.34 2.72
CA ILE A 70 4.43 7.09 3.46
C ILE A 70 3.35 6.14 2.98
N SER A 71 3.59 4.84 3.11
CA SER A 71 2.60 3.81 2.81
C SER A 71 2.04 3.23 4.10
N VAL A 72 0.72 3.23 4.24
CA VAL A 72 0.01 2.54 5.32
C VAL A 72 -1.06 1.65 4.73
N GLY A 73 -1.42 0.57 5.41
CA GLY A 73 -2.43 -0.35 4.90
C GLY A 73 -3.37 -0.87 5.97
N GLY A 74 -4.55 -1.29 5.53
CA GLY A 74 -5.57 -1.81 6.41
C GLY A 74 -6.73 -2.41 5.61
N ARG A 75 -7.69 -2.98 6.32
CA ARG A 75 -8.91 -3.54 5.71
C ARG A 75 -10.05 -2.55 5.81
N LEU A 76 -10.83 -2.44 4.74
CA LEU A 76 -12.07 -1.69 4.76
C LEU A 76 -13.08 -2.37 5.69
N GLN A 77 -13.64 -1.59 6.59
CA GLN A 77 -14.74 -1.95 7.46
C GLN A 77 -15.94 -1.07 7.10
N PRO A 78 -17.17 -1.53 7.35
CA PRO A 78 -18.30 -0.65 7.20
C PRO A 78 -18.28 0.42 8.29
N ARG A 79 -18.58 1.66 7.93
CA ARG A 79 -18.66 2.76 8.90
C ARG A 79 -19.65 2.46 10.03
N ASN A 80 -20.78 1.85 9.69
CA ASN A 80 -21.84 1.51 10.64
C ASN A 80 -22.22 0.04 10.49
N ARG A 81 -22.22 -0.69 11.61
CA ARG A 81 -22.71 -2.08 11.68
C ARG A 81 -23.57 -2.23 12.92
N VAL A 82 -24.77 -2.77 12.74
CA VAL A 82 -25.75 -2.91 13.81
C VAL A 82 -26.26 -4.34 13.87
N ALA A 83 -25.95 -5.02 14.99
CA ALA A 83 -26.57 -6.29 15.35
C ALA A 83 -27.93 -6.03 15.99
N HIS A 84 -28.98 -6.62 15.43
CA HIS A 84 -30.33 -6.60 15.97
C HIS A 84 -30.51 -7.85 16.81
N GLU A 85 -30.53 -7.64 18.11
CA GLU A 85 -30.65 -8.69 19.11
C GLU A 85 -32.11 -9.01 19.42
N VAL A 86 -32.31 -10.24 19.88
CA VAL A 86 -33.55 -10.73 20.46
C VAL A 86 -33.77 -10.00 21.78
N ILE A 87 -34.95 -9.40 21.97
CA ILE A 87 -35.23 -8.57 23.14
C ILE A 87 -35.93 -9.31 24.29
N ALA A 88 -36.41 -10.53 24.05
CA ALA A 88 -37.07 -11.38 25.04
C ALA A 88 -36.92 -12.86 24.67
N ASP A 89 -36.93 -13.73 25.66
CA ASP A 89 -36.90 -15.18 25.48
C ASP A 89 -38.18 -15.66 24.76
N GLY A 90 -38.05 -16.68 23.93
CA GLY A 90 -39.16 -17.27 23.20
C GLY A 90 -38.75 -17.92 21.88
N TYR A 91 -39.65 -17.92 20.91
CA TYR A 91 -39.45 -18.55 19.61
C TYR A 91 -39.52 -17.54 18.46
N ILE A 92 -38.69 -17.71 17.44
CA ILE A 92 -38.78 -16.90 16.23
C ILE A 92 -40.05 -17.25 15.45
N LEU A 93 -40.97 -16.30 15.33
CA LEU A 93 -42.22 -16.47 14.59
C LEU A 93 -42.01 -16.32 13.08
N SER A 94 -41.24 -15.33 12.66
CA SER A 94 -40.93 -15.07 11.24
C SER A 94 -39.58 -14.41 11.08
N VAL A 95 -38.90 -14.70 9.97
CA VAL A 95 -37.72 -13.95 9.51
C VAL A 95 -38.04 -13.36 8.13
N ASP A 96 -38.22 -12.05 8.10
CA ASP A 96 -38.75 -11.32 6.93
C ASP A 96 -37.63 -10.79 6.01
N VAL A 97 -36.38 -11.19 6.25
CA VAL A 97 -35.20 -10.74 5.51
C VAL A 97 -34.23 -11.87 5.18
N ARG A 98 -33.38 -11.64 4.17
CA ARG A 98 -32.31 -12.57 3.75
C ARG A 98 -30.97 -11.86 3.69
N GLU A 99 -29.88 -12.60 3.80
CA GLU A 99 -28.53 -12.06 3.60
C GLU A 99 -28.39 -11.43 2.21
N GLY A 100 -27.71 -10.29 2.13
CA GLY A 100 -27.57 -9.47 0.93
C GLY A 100 -28.78 -8.59 0.61
N GLN A 101 -29.90 -8.70 1.32
CA GLN A 101 -31.08 -7.86 1.11
C GLN A 101 -30.84 -6.43 1.61
N ARG A 102 -31.23 -5.42 0.83
CA ARG A 102 -31.30 -4.04 1.30
C ARG A 102 -32.51 -3.84 2.19
N VAL A 103 -32.31 -3.13 3.30
CA VAL A 103 -33.34 -2.80 4.28
C VAL A 103 -33.33 -1.31 4.58
N SER A 104 -34.51 -0.74 4.79
CA SER A 104 -34.65 0.64 5.27
C SER A 104 -34.81 0.68 6.79
N ARG A 105 -34.45 1.82 7.41
CA ARG A 105 -34.73 2.06 8.82
C ARG A 105 -36.23 1.91 9.10
N GLY A 106 -36.57 1.15 10.14
CA GLY A 106 -37.95 0.81 10.51
C GLY A 106 -38.53 -0.41 9.78
N GLN A 107 -37.86 -0.95 8.76
CA GLN A 107 -38.31 -2.18 8.09
C GLN A 107 -38.24 -3.37 9.06
N LYS A 108 -39.32 -4.17 9.10
CA LYS A 108 -39.40 -5.41 9.87
C LYS A 108 -38.27 -6.37 9.45
N LEU A 109 -37.55 -6.91 10.42
CA LEU A 109 -36.49 -7.90 10.21
C LEU A 109 -36.97 -9.29 10.62
N PHE A 110 -37.48 -9.42 11.83
CA PHE A 110 -38.00 -10.67 12.37
C PHE A 110 -39.04 -10.38 13.46
N ALA A 111 -39.84 -11.39 13.79
CA ALA A 111 -40.80 -11.36 14.89
C ALA A 111 -40.52 -12.50 15.86
N ILE A 112 -40.67 -12.23 17.16
CA ILE A 112 -40.52 -13.20 18.24
C ILE A 112 -41.91 -13.41 18.86
N ASP A 113 -42.26 -14.67 19.06
CA ASP A 113 -43.35 -15.05 19.94
C ASP A 113 -42.78 -15.30 21.34
N LYS A 114 -43.29 -14.55 22.32
CA LYS A 114 -42.83 -14.69 23.69
C LYS A 114 -43.51 -15.88 24.33
N ASP A 115 -42.74 -16.70 25.03
CA ASP A 115 -43.30 -17.75 25.88
C ASP A 115 -43.81 -17.12 27.19
N GLU A 116 -44.98 -16.46 27.13
CA GLU A 116 -45.67 -15.89 28.30
C GLU A 116 -46.91 -16.73 28.63
N LEU A 117 -46.91 -17.38 29.79
CA LEU A 117 -48.01 -18.19 30.36
C LEU A 117 -49.34 -17.40 30.59
N THR A 118 -49.40 -16.12 30.23
CA THR A 118 -50.48 -15.17 30.58
C THR A 118 -51.47 -14.88 29.45
N GLY A 119 -51.34 -15.52 28.28
CA GLY A 119 -52.40 -15.61 27.28
C GLY A 119 -52.70 -14.35 26.45
N ARG A 120 -51.80 -13.37 26.41
CA ARG A 120 -51.89 -12.21 25.48
C ARG A 120 -50.81 -12.29 24.40
N TYR A 121 -51.13 -13.01 23.33
CA TYR A 121 -50.29 -13.14 22.12
C TYR A 121 -50.14 -11.80 21.39
N ARG A 122 -49.07 -11.06 21.68
CA ARG A 122 -48.62 -9.97 20.79
C ARG A 122 -47.16 -10.23 20.41
N PRO A 123 -46.90 -10.63 19.15
CA PRO A 123 -45.54 -10.86 18.72
C PRO A 123 -44.72 -9.58 18.82
N VAL A 124 -43.48 -9.73 19.25
CA VAL A 124 -42.51 -8.66 19.34
C VAL A 124 -41.82 -8.52 18.01
N VAL A 125 -42.04 -7.40 17.34
CA VAL A 125 -41.42 -7.12 16.04
C VAL A 125 -40.13 -6.34 16.24
N VAL A 126 -39.02 -6.87 15.73
CA VAL A 126 -37.75 -6.17 15.67
C VAL A 126 -37.56 -5.61 14.27
N SER A 127 -37.30 -4.30 14.20
CA SER A 127 -37.10 -3.56 12.95
C SER A 127 -35.68 -3.04 12.82
N SER A 128 -35.26 -2.74 11.60
CA SER A 128 -33.93 -2.20 11.34
C SER A 128 -33.77 -0.82 11.96
N ARG A 129 -32.69 -0.61 12.73
CA ARG A 129 -32.36 0.70 13.31
C ARG A 129 -31.68 1.64 12.30
N ILE A 130 -31.17 1.11 11.20
CA ILE A 130 -30.43 1.84 10.16
C ILE A 130 -30.84 1.41 8.74
N ASP A 131 -30.61 2.28 7.77
CA ASP A 131 -30.63 1.89 6.35
C ASP A 131 -29.35 1.12 6.00
N GLY A 132 -29.47 0.04 5.23
CA GLY A 132 -28.30 -0.77 4.90
C GLY A 132 -28.60 -2.07 4.18
N THR A 133 -27.64 -2.99 4.24
CA THR A 133 -27.72 -4.34 3.68
C THR A 133 -27.56 -5.36 4.79
N VAL A 134 -28.40 -6.40 4.79
CA VAL A 134 -28.32 -7.50 5.74
C VAL A 134 -27.04 -8.29 5.48
N SER A 135 -26.13 -8.29 6.45
CA SER A 135 -24.84 -8.97 6.37
C SER A 135 -24.90 -10.40 6.91
N ALA A 136 -25.78 -10.68 7.87
CA ALA A 136 -25.92 -11.99 8.46
C ALA A 136 -27.33 -12.19 9.01
N VAL A 137 -27.87 -13.41 8.85
CA VAL A 137 -29.11 -13.86 9.49
C VAL A 137 -28.79 -15.11 10.33
N GLY A 138 -28.66 -14.92 11.64
CA GLY A 138 -28.23 -15.94 12.60
C GLY A 138 -29.35 -16.75 13.24
N VAL A 139 -30.61 -16.53 12.84
CA VAL A 139 -31.79 -17.22 13.37
C VAL A 139 -32.71 -17.66 12.23
N ARG A 140 -33.50 -18.69 12.48
CA ARG A 140 -34.52 -19.22 11.58
C ARG A 140 -35.87 -19.26 12.28
N GLU A 141 -36.93 -19.37 11.50
CA GLU A 141 -38.27 -19.57 12.04
C GLU A 141 -38.32 -20.83 12.91
N LYS A 142 -39.02 -20.72 14.05
CA LYS A 142 -39.16 -21.74 15.10
C LYS A 142 -37.92 -21.98 15.96
N ASP A 143 -36.82 -21.28 15.71
CA ASP A 143 -35.67 -21.34 16.62
C ASP A 143 -36.08 -20.80 18.01
N GLU A 144 -35.68 -21.52 19.06
CA GLU A 144 -35.71 -21.01 20.43
C GLU A 144 -34.56 -20.03 20.64
N VAL A 145 -34.86 -18.86 21.16
CA VAL A 145 -33.89 -17.77 21.31
C VAL A 145 -33.96 -17.14 22.69
N LYS A 146 -32.84 -16.58 23.11
CA LYS A 146 -32.71 -15.86 24.40
C LYS A 146 -32.48 -14.38 24.19
N ALA A 147 -32.93 -13.58 25.14
CA ALA A 147 -32.66 -12.15 25.17
C ALA A 147 -31.14 -11.87 25.07
N GLY A 148 -30.77 -10.93 24.21
CA GLY A 148 -29.38 -10.58 23.90
C GLY A 148 -28.75 -11.43 22.78
N GLN A 149 -29.40 -12.50 22.31
CA GLN A 149 -28.90 -13.25 21.15
C GLN A 149 -28.98 -12.39 19.88
N SER A 150 -27.87 -12.23 19.17
CA SER A 150 -27.85 -11.53 17.88
C SER A 150 -28.59 -12.33 16.80
N ALA A 151 -29.65 -11.76 16.24
CA ALA A 151 -30.48 -12.40 15.22
C ALA A 151 -30.13 -11.93 13.80
N VAL A 152 -30.18 -10.62 13.55
CA VAL A 152 -29.93 -10.07 12.21
C VAL A 152 -28.90 -8.94 12.28
N THR A 153 -27.85 -9.03 11.48
CA THR A 153 -26.85 -7.96 11.39
C THR A 153 -27.06 -7.15 10.12
N VAL A 154 -27.18 -5.83 10.27
CA VAL A 154 -27.28 -4.88 9.15
C VAL A 154 -26.01 -4.05 9.09
N VAL A 155 -25.44 -3.96 7.89
CA VAL A 155 -24.31 -3.09 7.57
C VAL A 155 -24.85 -1.86 6.86
N GLY A 156 -24.54 -0.67 7.37
CA GLY A 156 -25.12 0.59 6.90
C GLY A 156 -24.55 1.07 5.58
N ALA A 157 -25.37 1.82 4.82
CA ALA A 157 -25.00 2.41 3.53
C ALA A 157 -24.08 3.67 3.63
N GLY A 158 -23.29 3.76 4.70
CA GLY A 158 -22.62 4.99 5.14
C GLY A 158 -21.17 5.16 4.65
N GLY A 159 -20.71 4.32 3.73
CA GLY A 159 -19.31 4.26 3.33
C GLY A 159 -18.50 3.31 4.19
N TYR A 160 -17.19 3.33 3.93
CA TYR A 160 -16.22 2.46 4.57
C TYR A 160 -15.27 3.27 5.44
N THR A 161 -14.73 2.61 6.45
CA THR A 161 -13.64 3.10 7.28
C THR A 161 -12.45 2.17 7.16
N LEU A 162 -11.24 2.70 7.29
CA LEU A 162 -10.01 1.92 7.39
C LEU A 162 -9.23 2.44 8.58
N GLU A 163 -8.86 1.54 9.47
CA GLU A 163 -7.96 1.83 10.57
C GLU A 163 -6.53 1.48 10.18
N ALA A 164 -5.61 2.41 10.41
CA ALA A 164 -4.19 2.24 10.16
C ALA A 164 -3.39 2.84 11.31
N THR A 165 -2.12 2.49 11.40
CA THR A 165 -1.20 3.05 12.39
C THR A 165 -0.01 3.70 11.72
N VAL A 166 0.55 4.72 12.38
CA VAL A 166 1.71 5.46 11.90
C VAL A 166 2.64 5.80 13.08
N SER A 167 3.93 5.93 12.83
CA SER A 167 4.89 6.36 13.85
C SER A 167 4.80 7.86 14.15
N ASP A 168 5.27 8.24 15.32
CA ASP A 168 5.41 9.63 15.79
C ASP A 168 6.11 10.55 14.78
N LYS A 169 7.13 10.05 14.07
CA LYS A 169 7.91 10.75 13.05
C LYS A 169 7.05 11.41 11.97
N ASP A 170 5.96 10.75 11.59
CA ASP A 170 5.12 11.16 10.48
C ASP A 170 3.68 11.52 10.91
N ALA A 171 3.21 11.04 12.07
CA ALA A 171 1.87 11.29 12.60
C ALA A 171 1.48 12.77 12.58
N PHE A 172 2.33 13.64 13.14
CA PHE A 172 2.04 15.07 13.31
C PHE A 172 2.00 15.87 12.01
N LYS A 173 2.51 15.30 10.92
CA LYS A 173 2.54 15.93 9.60
C LYS A 173 1.28 15.68 8.78
N LEU A 174 0.48 14.68 9.17
CA LEU A 174 -0.78 14.34 8.53
C LEU A 174 -1.89 15.28 9.00
N ALA A 175 -2.64 15.88 8.08
CA ALA A 175 -3.76 16.75 8.44
C ALA A 175 -5.10 15.99 8.43
N VAL A 176 -5.90 16.11 9.49
CA VAL A 176 -7.29 15.62 9.47
C VAL A 176 -8.06 16.38 8.38
N GLY A 177 -8.82 15.65 7.57
CA GLY A 177 -9.52 16.15 6.39
C GLY A 177 -8.71 16.07 5.10
N GLN A 178 -7.41 15.73 5.14
CA GLN A 178 -6.62 15.58 3.92
C GLN A 178 -7.16 14.46 3.03
N ALA A 179 -7.13 14.69 1.71
CA ALA A 179 -7.45 13.67 0.72
C ALA A 179 -6.37 12.59 0.69
N VAL A 180 -6.78 11.35 0.48
CA VAL A 180 -5.88 10.19 0.41
C VAL A 180 -6.23 9.34 -0.81
N GLU A 181 -5.21 8.79 -1.46
CA GLU A 181 -5.37 7.78 -2.51
C GLU A 181 -4.93 6.43 -1.96
N GLY A 182 -5.79 5.44 -2.17
CA GLY A 182 -5.53 4.04 -1.91
C GLY A 182 -5.55 3.21 -3.17
N ARG A 183 -4.88 2.07 -3.11
CA ARG A 183 -4.98 1.01 -4.12
C ARG A 183 -5.40 -0.29 -3.46
N THR A 184 -6.37 -0.96 -4.05
CA THR A 184 -6.72 -2.35 -3.73
C THR A 184 -5.63 -3.29 -4.25
N THR A 185 -5.68 -4.56 -3.82
CA THR A 185 -4.71 -5.58 -4.25
C THR A 185 -4.74 -5.89 -5.75
N ASP A 186 -5.85 -5.61 -6.42
CA ASP A 186 -6.01 -5.75 -7.87
C ASP A 186 -5.74 -4.45 -8.64
N GLY A 187 -5.24 -3.41 -7.97
CA GLY A 187 -4.78 -2.17 -8.59
C GLY A 187 -5.86 -1.12 -8.84
N ARG A 188 -7.12 -1.35 -8.43
CA ARG A 188 -8.16 -0.31 -8.49
C ARG A 188 -7.79 0.82 -7.53
N LYS A 189 -7.98 2.06 -8.01
CA LYS A 189 -7.78 3.25 -7.21
C LYS A 189 -9.03 3.54 -6.39
N VAL A 190 -8.84 3.91 -5.14
CA VAL A 190 -9.91 4.27 -4.21
C VAL A 190 -9.52 5.57 -3.54
N THR A 191 -10.41 6.55 -3.54
CA THR A 191 -10.14 7.86 -2.94
C THR A 191 -10.93 8.02 -1.65
N GLY A 192 -10.32 8.67 -0.66
CA GLY A 192 -10.93 8.90 0.64
C GLY A 192 -10.37 10.13 1.32
N ARG A 193 -10.57 10.22 2.63
CA ARG A 193 -9.99 11.27 3.47
C ARG A 193 -9.56 10.72 4.83
N LEU A 194 -8.55 11.34 5.44
CA LEU A 194 -8.23 11.09 6.85
C LEU A 194 -9.29 11.74 7.73
N SER A 195 -10.10 10.95 8.45
CA SER A 195 -11.18 11.48 9.30
C SER A 195 -10.76 11.65 10.76
N TYR A 196 -9.80 10.85 11.23
CA TYR A 196 -9.27 10.95 12.58
C TYR A 196 -7.79 10.56 12.62
N ARG A 197 -7.05 11.29 13.46
CA ARG A 197 -5.71 10.93 13.91
C ARG A 197 -5.71 11.11 15.42
N SER A 198 -5.28 10.08 16.13
CA SER A 198 -5.11 10.14 17.59
C SER A 198 -4.18 11.28 18.02
N LEU A 199 -4.47 11.86 19.19
CA LEU A 199 -3.63 12.91 19.79
C LEU A 199 -2.46 12.30 20.59
N GLU A 200 -2.63 11.08 21.08
CA GLU A 200 -1.64 10.32 21.82
C GLU A 200 -1.38 8.98 21.11
N PRO A 201 -0.14 8.46 21.18
CA PRO A 201 0.13 7.12 20.70
C PRO A 201 -0.45 6.07 21.65
N ASP A 202 -0.60 4.85 21.17
CA ASP A 202 -0.65 3.69 22.03
C ASP A 202 0.72 3.51 22.71
N TYR A 203 0.79 3.66 24.04
CA TYR A 203 2.06 3.66 24.79
C TYR A 203 2.76 2.28 24.84
N GLN A 204 2.12 1.19 24.41
CA GLN A 204 2.76 -0.11 24.30
C GLN A 204 3.51 -0.27 22.98
N THR A 205 2.94 0.25 21.90
CA THR A 205 3.48 0.12 20.53
C THR A 205 4.21 1.37 20.04
N GLY A 206 3.96 2.54 20.64
CA GLY A 206 4.48 3.84 20.21
C GLY A 206 3.81 4.38 18.94
N LEU A 207 2.70 3.78 18.49
CA LEU A 207 2.04 4.13 17.23
C LEU A 207 0.79 4.97 17.45
N PHE A 208 0.55 5.90 16.52
CA PHE A 208 -0.66 6.69 16.44
C PHE A 208 -1.68 6.00 15.54
N SER A 209 -2.92 5.91 16.01
CA SER A 209 -4.04 5.40 15.21
C SER A 209 -4.56 6.48 14.26
N LEU A 210 -4.86 6.05 13.04
CA LEU A 210 -5.51 6.80 11.97
C LEU A 210 -6.83 6.10 11.63
N VAL A 211 -7.88 6.88 11.39
CA VAL A 211 -9.11 6.40 10.76
C VAL A 211 -9.31 7.18 9.47
N LEU A 212 -9.51 6.43 8.39
CA LEU A 212 -9.73 6.99 7.07
C LEU A 212 -11.12 6.61 6.57
N ASP A 213 -11.81 7.60 6.01
CA ASP A 213 -13.16 7.47 5.50
C ASP A 213 -13.14 7.36 3.98
N PHE A 214 -13.85 6.36 3.45
CA PHE A 214 -14.06 6.16 2.02
C PHE A 214 -15.56 6.19 1.71
N PRO A 215 -15.97 6.81 0.60
CA PRO A 215 -17.37 6.77 0.16
C PRO A 215 -17.77 5.35 -0.25
N GLU A 216 -19.07 5.09 -0.32
CA GLU A 216 -19.53 3.86 -0.97
C GLU A 216 -19.27 3.93 -2.47
N GLY A 217 -18.80 2.82 -3.03
CA GLY A 217 -18.49 2.74 -4.44
C GLY A 217 -18.36 1.30 -4.90
N ARG A 218 -18.35 1.11 -6.22
CA ARG A 218 -18.03 -0.18 -6.84
C ARG A 218 -16.53 -0.47 -6.85
N GLU A 219 -15.73 0.52 -6.51
CA GLU A 219 -14.27 0.49 -6.58
C GLU A 219 -13.65 -0.30 -5.42
N ALA A 220 -14.37 -0.47 -4.31
CA ALA A 220 -13.90 -1.24 -3.17
C ALA A 220 -15.05 -1.92 -2.41
N HIS A 221 -14.75 -3.06 -1.79
CA HIS A 221 -15.71 -3.84 -1.01
C HIS A 221 -15.30 -3.96 0.45
N VAL A 222 -16.29 -4.15 1.33
CA VAL A 222 -16.04 -4.44 2.75
C VAL A 222 -15.12 -5.66 2.87
N GLY A 223 -14.10 -5.55 3.71
CA GLY A 223 -13.12 -6.59 3.96
C GLY A 223 -11.92 -6.58 3.00
N GLU A 224 -11.97 -5.84 1.89
CA GLU A 224 -10.81 -5.67 1.01
C GLU A 224 -9.67 -4.95 1.72
N TYR A 225 -8.44 -5.28 1.33
CA TYR A 225 -7.24 -4.63 1.84
C TYR A 225 -6.84 -3.49 0.90
N LEU A 226 -6.61 -2.31 1.46
CA LEU A 226 -6.13 -1.14 0.73
C LEU A 226 -4.74 -0.76 1.23
N LEU A 227 -3.84 -0.46 0.28
CA LEU A 227 -2.58 0.20 0.53
C LEU A 227 -2.73 1.68 0.18
N LEU A 228 -2.51 2.55 1.16
CA LEU A 228 -2.68 4.00 1.06
C LEU A 228 -1.32 4.68 0.94
N GLU A 229 -1.24 5.67 0.07
CA GLU A 229 -0.09 6.58 -0.02
C GLU A 229 -0.47 7.91 0.62
N LEU A 230 0.14 8.22 1.77
CA LEU A 230 -0.14 9.43 2.55
C LEU A 230 1.01 10.43 2.39
N PRO A 231 0.78 11.63 1.81
CA PRO A 231 1.79 12.67 1.78
C PRO A 231 2.02 13.22 3.19
N VAL A 232 3.28 13.24 3.64
CA VAL A 232 3.69 13.68 4.98
C VAL A 232 4.61 14.90 4.95
N ASP A 233 5.40 15.10 3.90
CA ASP A 233 6.21 16.31 3.77
C ASP A 233 6.02 16.90 2.38
N ARG A 234 6.03 18.23 2.31
CA ARG A 234 6.08 18.98 1.06
C ARG A 234 7.36 19.80 1.08
N THR A 235 8.23 19.54 0.10
CA THR A 235 9.52 20.24 0.01
C THR A 235 9.65 20.88 -1.35
N GLU A 236 10.01 22.16 -1.35
CA GLU A 236 10.34 22.92 -2.54
C GLU A 236 11.87 23.05 -2.65
N GLY A 237 12.40 22.84 -3.84
CA GLY A 237 13.83 22.95 -4.09
C GLY A 237 14.21 22.41 -5.47
N VAL A 238 15.52 22.27 -5.70
CA VAL A 238 16.02 21.66 -6.93
C VAL A 238 16.19 20.17 -6.69
N PHE A 239 15.51 19.37 -7.50
CA PHE A 239 15.57 17.92 -7.44
C PHE A 239 16.26 17.35 -8.67
N VAL A 240 17.14 16.40 -8.46
CA VAL A 240 17.83 15.67 -9.54
C VAL A 240 17.65 14.17 -9.33
N PRO A 241 17.63 13.35 -10.40
CA PRO A 241 17.71 11.90 -10.26
C PRO A 241 18.92 11.51 -9.41
N HIS A 242 18.73 10.65 -8.42
CA HIS A 242 19.80 10.34 -7.46
C HIS A 242 21.03 9.69 -8.12
N GLU A 243 20.84 9.03 -9.26
CA GLU A 243 21.90 8.36 -10.03
C GLU A 243 22.91 9.33 -10.64
N LEU A 244 22.54 10.61 -10.78
CA LEU A 244 23.43 11.66 -11.29
C LEU A 244 24.37 12.19 -10.22
N VAL A 245 24.06 11.95 -8.94
CA VAL A 245 24.87 12.41 -7.82
C VAL A 245 25.97 11.40 -7.52
N ILE A 246 27.18 11.72 -7.92
CA ILE A 246 28.34 10.83 -7.83
C ILE A 246 29.03 11.01 -6.48
N ARG A 247 29.19 9.92 -5.73
CA ARG A 247 29.93 9.92 -4.46
C ARG A 247 31.41 9.62 -4.70
N ARG A 248 32.32 10.52 -4.27
CA ARG A 248 33.78 10.33 -4.34
C ARG A 248 34.44 10.84 -3.07
N TYR A 249 35.28 10.00 -2.44
CA TYR A 249 36.04 10.35 -1.23
C TYR A 249 35.19 10.98 -0.10
N GLY A 250 33.96 10.49 0.08
CA GLY A 250 33.04 10.99 1.11
C GLY A 250 32.25 12.23 0.73
N SER A 251 32.54 12.88 -0.40
CA SER A 251 31.82 14.04 -0.92
C SER A 251 30.93 13.65 -2.10
N TYR A 252 29.95 14.49 -2.44
CA TYR A 252 29.00 14.26 -3.53
C TYR A 252 29.21 15.30 -4.62
N TYR A 253 29.13 14.88 -5.87
CA TYR A 253 29.39 15.71 -7.04
C TYR A 253 28.28 15.58 -8.06
N LEU A 254 28.02 16.66 -8.80
CA LEU A 254 27.14 16.69 -9.95
C LEU A 254 27.89 17.31 -11.14
N TRP A 255 27.67 16.77 -12.34
CA TRP A 255 28.22 17.36 -13.56
C TRP A 255 27.32 18.50 -14.04
N LEU A 256 27.84 19.71 -13.96
CA LEU A 256 27.21 20.92 -14.49
C LEU A 256 27.79 21.27 -15.87
N VAL A 257 27.03 22.06 -16.63
CA VAL A 257 27.47 22.70 -17.86
C VAL A 257 27.44 24.20 -17.63
N ASN A 258 28.63 24.81 -17.63
CA ASN A 258 28.76 26.24 -17.41
C ASN A 258 28.31 27.05 -18.65
N VAL A 259 28.34 28.38 -18.54
CA VAL A 259 27.94 29.29 -19.63
C VAL A 259 28.82 29.20 -20.88
N GLU A 260 30.04 28.68 -20.74
CA GLU A 260 30.99 28.44 -21.84
C GLU A 260 30.77 27.05 -22.49
N ASN A 261 29.72 26.33 -22.10
CA ASN A 261 29.45 24.94 -22.47
C ASN A 261 30.58 23.97 -22.09
N LEU A 262 31.27 24.20 -20.98
CA LEU A 262 32.26 23.28 -20.41
C LEU A 262 31.65 22.50 -19.24
N LEU A 263 32.09 21.24 -19.09
CA LEU A 263 31.73 20.39 -17.97
C LEU A 263 32.48 20.79 -16.70
N GLU A 264 31.73 20.94 -15.60
CA GLU A 264 32.21 21.26 -14.26
C GLU A 264 31.71 20.20 -13.27
N ALA A 265 32.63 19.51 -12.59
CA ALA A 265 32.30 18.62 -11.48
C ALA A 265 32.16 19.46 -10.20
N ARG A 266 30.92 19.86 -9.90
CA ARG A 266 30.64 20.68 -8.72
C ARG A 266 30.31 19.82 -7.52
N GLU A 267 30.93 20.12 -6.38
CA GLU A 267 30.55 19.53 -5.10
C GLU A 267 29.14 19.99 -4.70
N VAL A 268 28.28 19.06 -4.34
CA VAL A 268 26.91 19.29 -3.93
C VAL A 268 26.64 18.66 -2.57
N SER A 269 25.70 19.24 -1.83
CA SER A 269 25.19 18.64 -0.59
C SER A 269 23.78 18.09 -0.83
N PRO A 270 23.61 16.75 -0.95
CA PRO A 270 22.29 16.15 -1.09
C PRO A 270 21.51 16.24 0.23
N GLY A 271 20.20 16.44 0.11
CA GLY A 271 19.22 16.42 1.19
C GLY A 271 18.39 15.12 1.18
N PRO A 272 17.13 15.17 1.65
CA PRO A 272 16.26 14.00 1.66
C PRO A 272 15.94 13.50 0.24
N VAL A 273 15.68 12.20 0.13
CA VAL A 273 15.31 11.50 -1.11
C VAL A 273 13.78 11.40 -1.20
N PHE A 274 13.26 11.63 -2.40
CA PHE A 274 11.84 11.61 -2.75
C PHE A 274 11.66 10.72 -3.98
N GLY A 275 11.35 9.43 -3.74
CA GLY A 275 11.31 8.43 -4.81
C GLY A 275 12.69 8.25 -5.48
N GLU A 276 12.75 8.45 -6.80
CA GLU A 276 13.99 8.35 -7.59
C GLU A 276 14.82 9.64 -7.60
N ARG A 277 14.30 10.72 -7.00
CA ARG A 277 14.93 12.04 -6.98
C ARG A 277 15.50 12.37 -5.62
N VAL A 278 16.55 13.18 -5.60
CA VAL A 278 17.17 13.70 -4.38
C VAL A 278 17.13 15.23 -4.41
N LEU A 279 16.79 15.83 -3.27
CA LEU A 279 16.89 17.27 -3.09
C LEU A 279 18.37 17.67 -3.09
N ILE A 280 18.75 18.69 -3.85
CA ILE A 280 20.07 19.32 -3.73
C ILE A 280 19.96 20.50 -2.77
N ALA A 281 20.46 20.32 -1.54
CA ALA A 281 20.39 21.34 -0.50
C ALA A 281 21.40 22.48 -0.74
N ARG A 282 22.56 22.18 -1.35
CA ARG A 282 23.59 23.16 -1.72
C ARG A 282 24.35 22.71 -2.97
N GLY A 283 24.88 23.67 -3.72
CA GLY A 283 25.78 23.42 -4.87
C GLY A 283 25.09 23.37 -6.23
N LEU A 284 23.77 23.57 -6.29
CA LEU A 284 23.03 23.72 -7.56
C LEU A 284 21.94 24.77 -7.39
N ALA A 285 22.01 25.85 -8.17
CA ALA A 285 21.02 26.91 -8.19
C ALA A 285 19.99 26.68 -9.31
N PRO A 286 18.74 27.17 -9.15
CA PRO A 286 17.77 27.20 -10.23
C PRO A 286 18.32 27.99 -11.44
N GLY A 287 18.12 27.47 -12.65
CA GLY A 287 18.64 28.00 -13.90
C GLY A 287 19.98 27.42 -14.34
N GLU A 288 20.71 26.73 -13.45
CA GLU A 288 21.98 26.08 -13.82
C GLU A 288 21.75 24.80 -14.63
N ARG A 289 22.63 24.51 -15.57
CA ARG A 289 22.52 23.34 -16.44
C ARG A 289 23.32 22.17 -15.87
N TYR A 290 22.75 20.97 -15.85
CA TYR A 290 23.40 19.73 -15.42
C TYR A 290 23.19 18.57 -16.39
N LEU A 291 24.13 17.63 -16.39
CA LEU A 291 24.13 16.47 -17.27
C LEU A 291 23.12 15.42 -16.78
N THR A 292 22.21 14.97 -17.63
CA THR A 292 21.18 13.98 -17.25
C THR A 292 21.56 12.54 -17.54
N GLU A 293 22.60 12.31 -18.35
CA GLU A 293 23.09 10.97 -18.66
C GLU A 293 24.64 10.98 -18.73
N PRO A 294 25.34 10.93 -17.58
CA PRO A 294 26.79 10.80 -17.56
C PRO A 294 27.21 9.41 -18.07
N THR A 295 28.21 9.39 -18.94
CA THR A 295 28.85 8.19 -19.49
C THR A 295 29.91 7.58 -18.56
N GLY A 296 30.26 8.28 -17.48
CA GLY A 296 31.32 7.91 -16.53
C GLY A 296 32.72 8.26 -17.02
N ARG A 297 32.86 8.88 -18.19
CA ARG A 297 34.14 9.26 -18.82
C ARG A 297 34.37 10.78 -18.85
N GLU A 298 33.47 11.53 -18.22
CA GLU A 298 33.51 12.99 -18.15
C GLU A 298 34.78 13.49 -17.45
N ARG A 299 35.31 14.61 -17.94
CA ARG A 299 36.47 15.29 -17.36
C ARG A 299 36.15 16.75 -17.10
N GLU A 300 36.71 17.29 -16.03
CA GLU A 300 36.68 18.72 -15.72
C GLU A 300 37.19 19.53 -16.93
N GLY A 301 36.44 20.56 -17.31
CA GLY A 301 36.78 21.45 -18.44
C GLY A 301 36.54 20.85 -19.84
N GLN A 302 35.96 19.66 -19.96
CA GLN A 302 35.60 19.08 -21.26
C GLN A 302 34.45 19.86 -21.91
N SER A 303 34.56 20.21 -23.19
CA SER A 303 33.47 20.85 -23.95
C SER A 303 32.26 19.90 -24.08
N HIS A 304 31.07 20.40 -23.71
CA HIS A 304 29.78 19.77 -23.93
C HIS A 304 29.17 20.27 -25.26
N GLY A 305 28.87 19.34 -26.17
CA GLY A 305 28.43 19.67 -27.52
C GLY A 305 29.63 20.06 -28.40
N GLY A 306 30.14 19.09 -29.16
CA GLY A 306 31.21 19.35 -30.12
C GLY A 306 30.72 20.29 -31.22
N ARG A 307 31.49 21.35 -31.48
CA ARG A 307 31.52 21.99 -32.78
C ARG A 307 32.59 21.33 -33.63
#